data_AF-A0AAV0E7X7-F1
#
_entry.id   AF-A0AAV0E7X7-F1
#
_cell.length_a   1.000
_cell.length_b   1.000
_cell.length_c   1.000
_cell.angle_alpha   90.00
_cell.angle_beta   90.00
_cell.angle_gamma   90.00
#
_symmetry.space_group_name_H-M   'P 1'
#
loop_
_entity.id
_entity.type
_entity.pdbx_description
1 polymer ?
#
loop_
_entity_poly.entity_id
_entity_poly.type
_entity_poly.pdbx_seq_one_letter_code
_entity_poly.pdbx_strand_id
1 'polypeptide(L)'
;MNVVRGATCYEDLKKLDGLQYLTYRDACYARGLLDDDREYIDAIDESSHSASAHLLRYLFATTLTSGCASRPEHIWEKCWIFFSYDILYRQRRLMQYPDLTLTDEEIKNLTIIEIKHLLQNYGRSLRDYHPMPFPRGHLTPRTINRLMAEELRYNKEEMKNLHDSLISKL
;
A
#
# COMPACT_ATOMS: atom_id res chain seq x y z
N MET A 1 -27.78 -17.08 -11.76
CA MET A 1 -27.04 -18.00 -12.66
C MET A 1 -26.80 -17.24 -13.96
N ASN A 2 -25.58 -16.78 -14.21
CA ASN A 2 -25.27 -15.77 -15.23
C ASN A 2 -24.97 -16.44 -16.58
N VAL A 3 -25.96 -16.52 -17.47
CA VAL A 3 -25.80 -17.06 -18.84
C VAL A 3 -25.83 -15.91 -19.84
N VAL A 4 -24.74 -15.71 -20.58
CA VAL A 4 -24.69 -14.77 -21.70
C VAL A 4 -25.36 -15.42 -22.92
N ARG A 5 -26.57 -14.97 -23.28
CA ARG A 5 -27.27 -15.49 -24.46
C ARG A 5 -26.54 -15.05 -25.74
N GLY A 6 -26.18 -16.01 -26.59
CA GLY A 6 -25.64 -15.73 -27.93
C GLY A 6 -24.11 -15.62 -28.05
N ALA A 7 -23.34 -15.91 -26.99
CA ALA A 7 -21.89 -16.04 -27.12
C ALA A 7 -21.55 -17.26 -27.98
N THR A 8 -20.90 -17.05 -29.12
CA THR A 8 -20.46 -18.12 -30.04
C THR A 8 -19.00 -18.49 -29.84
N CYS A 9 -18.22 -17.59 -29.23
CA CYS A 9 -16.83 -17.82 -28.85
C CYS A 9 -16.49 -17.13 -27.52
N TYR A 10 -15.35 -17.49 -26.93
CA TYR A 10 -14.89 -16.94 -25.65
C TYR A 10 -14.73 -15.41 -25.71
N GLU A 11 -14.25 -14.87 -26.83
CA GLU A 11 -14.11 -13.42 -27.03
C GLU A 11 -15.45 -12.65 -27.04
N ASP A 12 -16.58 -13.32 -27.31
CA ASP A 12 -17.90 -12.69 -27.20
C ASP A 12 -18.25 -12.36 -25.74
N LEU A 13 -17.62 -13.03 -24.77
CA LEU A 13 -17.79 -12.69 -23.35
C LEU A 13 -17.22 -11.31 -23.02
N LYS A 14 -16.25 -10.81 -23.80
CA LYS A 14 -15.73 -9.43 -23.67
C LYS A 14 -16.60 -8.37 -24.33
N LYS A 15 -17.66 -8.74 -25.07
CA LYS A 15 -18.50 -7.76 -25.77
C LYS A 15 -19.81 -7.54 -25.02
N LEU A 16 -20.18 -6.29 -24.76
CA LEU A 16 -21.51 -5.93 -24.24
C LEU A 16 -22.08 -4.79 -25.09
N ASP A 17 -23.30 -4.96 -25.61
CA ASP A 17 -24.01 -3.96 -26.43
C ASP A 17 -23.19 -3.39 -27.60
N GLY A 18 -22.36 -4.24 -28.23
CA GLY A 18 -21.47 -3.86 -29.33
C GLY A 18 -20.15 -3.22 -28.92
N LEU A 19 -19.94 -2.93 -27.63
CA LEU A 19 -18.68 -2.43 -27.08
C LEU A 19 -17.77 -3.60 -26.70
N GLN A 20 -16.53 -3.61 -27.18
CA GLN A 20 -15.51 -4.60 -26.79
C GLN A 20 -14.68 -4.08 -25.62
N TYR A 21 -14.68 -4.83 -24.51
CA TYR A 21 -13.94 -4.49 -23.30
C TYR A 21 -12.53 -5.10 -23.33
N LEU A 22 -11.59 -4.44 -22.66
CA LEU A 22 -10.18 -4.84 -22.61
C LEU A 22 -10.01 -6.21 -21.92
N THR A 23 -10.68 -6.38 -20.77
CA THR A 23 -10.62 -7.62 -19.99
C THR A 23 -12.00 -8.24 -19.79
N TYR A 24 -12.00 -9.56 -19.52
CA TYR A 24 -13.23 -10.28 -19.14
C TYR A 24 -13.85 -9.71 -17.87
N ARG A 25 -13.02 -9.25 -16.91
CA ARG A 25 -13.46 -8.63 -15.67
C ARG A 25 -14.23 -7.33 -15.94
N ASP A 26 -13.72 -6.47 -16.83
CA ASP A 26 -14.41 -5.23 -17.19
C ASP A 26 -15.77 -5.51 -17.84
N ALA A 27 -15.83 -6.55 -18.68
CA ALA A 27 -17.07 -6.98 -19.31
C ALA A 27 -18.07 -7.58 -18.29
N CYS A 28 -17.60 -8.23 -17.23
CA CYS A 28 -18.43 -8.69 -16.12
C CYS A 28 -18.92 -7.52 -15.24
N TYR A 29 -18.07 -6.52 -15.00
CA TYR A 29 -18.44 -5.30 -14.27
C TYR A 29 -19.52 -4.50 -15.01
N ALA A 30 -19.34 -4.26 -16.32
CA ALA A 30 -20.32 -3.55 -17.14
C ALA A 30 -21.67 -4.28 -17.23
N ARG A 31 -21.68 -5.60 -17.05
CA ARG A 31 -22.90 -6.43 -16.95
C ARG A 31 -23.59 -6.35 -15.59
N GLY A 32 -22.99 -5.69 -14.59
CA GLY A 32 -23.46 -5.71 -13.21
C GLY A 32 -23.29 -7.09 -12.55
N LEU A 33 -22.33 -7.89 -13.00
CA LEU A 33 -22.04 -9.22 -12.40
C LEU A 33 -21.04 -9.15 -11.25
N LEU A 34 -20.36 -8.02 -11.09
CA LEU A 34 -19.47 -7.72 -9.99
C LEU A 34 -20.11 -6.59 -9.20
N ASP A 35 -20.25 -6.77 -7.88
CA ASP A 35 -20.67 -5.70 -6.98
C ASP A 35 -19.63 -4.57 -7.00
N ASP A 36 -20.09 -3.33 -6.76
CA ASP A 36 -19.17 -2.23 -6.57
C ASP A 36 -18.40 -2.44 -5.26
N ASP A 37 -17.08 -2.23 -5.27
CA ASP A 37 -16.29 -2.32 -4.02
C ASP A 37 -16.56 -1.14 -3.06
N ARG A 38 -17.71 -0.47 -3.24
CA ARG A 38 -18.12 0.71 -2.49
C ARG A 38 -18.42 0.36 -1.05
N GLU A 39 -19.07 -0.77 -0.79
CA GLU A 39 -19.33 -1.21 0.59
C GLU A 39 -18.03 -1.33 1.39
N TYR A 40 -16.94 -1.82 0.78
CA TYR A 40 -15.64 -1.88 1.44
C TYR A 40 -15.04 -0.50 1.69
N ILE A 41 -15.16 0.42 0.73
CA ILE A 41 -14.66 1.78 0.87
C ILE A 41 -15.41 2.49 2.01
N ASP A 42 -16.74 2.43 1.99
CA ASP A 42 -17.61 3.06 2.98
C ASP A 42 -17.36 2.44 4.37
N ALA A 43 -17.23 1.11 4.46
CA ALA A 43 -16.93 0.43 5.72
C ALA A 43 -15.54 0.79 6.27
N ILE A 44 -14.52 0.93 5.42
CA ILE A 44 -13.18 1.35 5.84
C ILE A 44 -13.22 2.81 6.32
N ASP A 45 -13.89 3.70 5.58
CA ASP A 45 -14.03 5.11 5.94
C ASP A 45 -14.73 5.25 7.30
N GLU A 46 -15.87 4.58 7.49
CA GLU A 46 -16.61 4.59 8.76
C GLU A 46 -15.73 4.02 9.90
N SER A 47 -15.11 2.86 9.68
CA SER A 47 -14.24 2.22 10.67
C SER A 47 -13.03 3.07 11.03
N SER A 48 -12.54 3.92 10.11
CA SER A 48 -11.35 4.76 10.35
C SER A 48 -11.51 5.75 11.50
N HIS A 49 -12.74 6.08 11.88
CA HIS A 49 -13.04 6.97 12.99
C HIS A 49 -12.76 6.33 14.36
N SER A 50 -12.75 5.00 14.45
CA SER A 50 -12.61 4.26 15.72
C SER A 50 -11.52 3.19 15.72
N ALA A 51 -11.12 2.68 14.55
CA ALA A 51 -10.13 1.62 14.40
C ALA A 51 -8.72 2.17 14.17
N SER A 52 -7.71 1.40 14.57
CA SER A 52 -6.32 1.73 14.24
C SER A 52 -6.01 1.46 12.77
N ALA A 53 -5.09 2.21 12.19
CA ALA A 53 -4.59 1.96 10.83
C ALA A 53 -4.06 0.52 10.62
N HIS A 54 -3.52 -0.10 11.67
CA HIS A 54 -3.13 -1.51 11.63
C HIS A 54 -4.34 -2.44 11.41
N LEU A 55 -5.44 -2.23 12.14
CA LEU A 55 -6.67 -3.01 11.97
C LEU A 55 -7.27 -2.81 10.58
N LEU A 56 -7.24 -1.58 10.05
CA LEU A 56 -7.74 -1.31 8.69
C LEU A 56 -6.90 -2.02 7.62
N ARG A 57 -5.56 -2.03 7.76
CA ARG A 57 -4.68 -2.82 6.88
C ARG A 57 -4.95 -4.32 6.98
N TYR A 58 -5.23 -4.82 8.19
CA TYR A 58 -5.59 -6.21 8.42
C TYR A 58 -6.94 -6.58 7.79
N LEU A 59 -7.96 -5.74 7.95
CA LEU A 59 -9.26 -5.90 7.30
C LEU A 59 -9.08 -5.97 5.77
N PHE A 60 -8.35 -5.01 5.21
CA PHE A 60 -8.07 -4.98 3.77
C PHE A 60 -7.35 -6.26 3.29
N ALA A 61 -6.29 -6.70 3.98
CA ALA A 61 -5.59 -7.95 3.64
C ALA A 61 -6.52 -9.19 3.72
N THR A 62 -7.46 -9.19 4.66
CA THR A 62 -8.47 -10.25 4.79
C THR A 62 -9.44 -10.24 3.62
N THR A 63 -9.94 -9.07 3.22
CA THR A 63 -10.81 -8.89 2.04
C THR A 63 -10.12 -9.34 0.74
N LEU A 64 -8.83 -9.07 0.60
CA LEU A 64 -8.03 -9.58 -0.52
C LEU A 64 -7.98 -11.12 -0.49
N THR A 65 -7.73 -11.70 0.68
CA THR A 65 -7.56 -13.15 0.83
C THR A 65 -8.86 -13.93 0.63
N SER A 66 -10.00 -13.36 1.02
CA SER A 66 -11.33 -13.97 0.82
C SER A 66 -11.81 -13.93 -0.63
N GLY A 67 -11.13 -13.17 -1.51
CA GLY A 67 -11.54 -13.01 -2.90
C GLY A 67 -12.77 -12.13 -3.08
N CYS A 68 -13.16 -11.37 -2.06
CA CYS A 68 -14.36 -10.54 -2.09
C CYS A 68 -14.14 -9.17 -2.76
N ALA A 69 -12.89 -8.70 -2.86
CA ALA A 69 -12.57 -7.47 -3.57
C ALA A 69 -12.53 -7.69 -5.09
N SER A 70 -13.46 -7.06 -5.81
CA SER A 70 -13.50 -7.05 -7.27
C SER A 70 -12.37 -6.18 -7.86
N ARG A 71 -12.08 -5.03 -7.25
CA ARG A 71 -11.07 -4.04 -7.67
C ARG A 71 -10.26 -3.54 -6.47
N PRO A 72 -9.34 -4.38 -5.97
CA PRO A 72 -8.54 -4.03 -4.79
C PRO A 72 -7.68 -2.78 -4.99
N GLU A 73 -7.27 -2.47 -6.23
CA GLU A 73 -6.56 -1.25 -6.58
C GLU A 73 -7.39 0.02 -6.33
N HIS A 74 -8.71 -0.06 -6.55
CA HIS A 74 -9.61 1.07 -6.40
C HIS A 74 -9.89 1.34 -4.91
N ILE A 75 -10.11 0.28 -4.12
CA ILE A 75 -10.20 0.39 -2.65
C ILE A 75 -8.91 1.01 -2.11
N TRP A 76 -7.75 0.53 -2.54
CA TRP A 76 -6.46 1.08 -2.15
C TRP A 76 -6.34 2.58 -2.48
N GLU A 77 -6.66 2.98 -3.71
CA GLU A 77 -6.56 4.38 -4.15
C GLU A 77 -7.41 5.33 -3.30
N LYS A 78 -8.59 4.88 -2.86
CA LYS A 78 -9.50 5.67 -2.04
C LYS A 78 -9.13 5.66 -0.55
N CYS A 79 -8.62 4.55 -0.04
CA CYS A 79 -8.49 4.33 1.40
C CYS A 79 -7.05 4.36 1.94
N TRP A 80 -6.02 4.50 1.09
CA TRP A 80 -4.61 4.42 1.53
C TRP A 80 -4.27 5.39 2.68
N ILE A 81 -4.92 6.55 2.73
CA ILE A 81 -4.67 7.56 3.76
C ILE A 81 -4.97 7.00 5.16
N PHE A 82 -6.06 6.25 5.30
CA PHE A 82 -6.46 5.59 6.55
C PHE A 82 -5.51 4.45 6.90
N PHE A 83 -5.11 3.67 5.89
CA PHE A 83 -4.13 2.60 6.09
C PHE A 83 -2.75 3.12 6.50
N SER A 84 -2.41 4.34 6.15
CA SER A 84 -1.09 4.91 6.37
C SER A 84 -0.98 5.84 7.59
N TYR A 85 -2.08 6.09 8.28
CA TYR A 85 -2.18 7.14 9.31
C TYR A 85 -1.11 7.04 10.42
N ASP A 86 -0.72 5.83 10.79
CA ASP A 86 0.29 5.57 11.83
C ASP A 86 1.73 5.43 11.30
N ILE A 87 1.94 5.42 9.98
CA ILE A 87 3.23 5.07 9.37
C ILE A 87 4.32 6.05 9.76
N LEU A 88 4.11 7.35 9.57
CA LEU A 88 5.12 8.37 9.88
C LEU A 88 5.52 8.34 11.35
N TYR A 89 4.53 8.21 12.25
CA TYR A 89 4.76 8.08 13.68
C TYR A 89 5.59 6.83 14.02
N ARG A 90 5.24 5.67 13.44
CA ARG A 90 5.98 4.42 13.62
C ARG A 90 7.42 4.54 13.12
N GLN A 91 7.64 5.19 11.98
CA GLN A 91 8.97 5.42 11.42
C GLN A 91 9.84 6.31 12.30
N ARG A 92 9.30 7.45 12.76
CA ARG A 92 9.99 8.35 13.72
C ARG A 92 10.47 7.61 14.96
N ARG A 93 9.61 6.75 15.52
CA ARG A 93 9.96 5.92 16.68
C ARG A 93 11.02 4.87 16.38
N LEU A 94 10.91 4.19 15.23
CA LEU A 94 11.84 3.15 14.83
C LEU A 94 13.25 3.70 14.58
N MET A 95 13.34 4.89 13.99
CA MET A 95 14.62 5.55 13.66
C MET A 95 15.16 6.42 14.79
N GLN A 96 14.37 6.66 15.84
CA GLN A 96 14.69 7.64 16.90
C GLN A 96 14.99 9.04 16.32
N TYR A 97 14.23 9.44 15.30
CA TYR A 97 14.37 10.73 14.62
C TYR A 97 13.00 11.42 14.55
N PRO A 98 12.65 12.25 15.55
CA PRO A 98 11.34 12.91 15.64
C PRO A 98 11.03 13.84 14.46
N ASP A 99 12.06 14.46 13.89
CA ASP A 99 11.94 15.44 12.79
C ASP A 99 11.87 14.77 11.41
N LEU A 100 11.77 13.44 11.35
CA LEU A 100 11.59 12.73 10.10
C LEU A 100 10.32 13.22 9.40
N THR A 101 10.47 13.60 8.14
CA THR A 101 9.38 13.83 7.20
C THR A 101 9.47 12.79 6.09
N LEU A 102 8.32 12.39 5.57
CA LEU A 102 8.22 11.43 4.48
C LEU A 102 7.24 12.00 3.46
N THR A 103 7.53 11.75 2.19
CA THR A 103 6.63 12.04 1.07
C THR A 103 5.45 11.06 1.05
N ASP A 104 4.36 11.45 0.41
CA ASP A 104 3.20 10.55 0.21
C ASP A 104 3.59 9.26 -0.51
N GLU A 105 4.55 9.31 -1.43
CA GLU A 105 5.06 8.12 -2.12
C GLU A 105 5.78 7.17 -1.15
N GLU A 106 6.63 7.68 -0.26
CA GLU A 106 7.31 6.88 0.75
C GLU A 106 6.33 6.29 1.77
N ILE A 107 5.33 7.08 2.19
CA ILE A 107 4.27 6.64 3.10
C ILE A 107 3.44 5.52 2.46
N LYS A 108 2.99 5.69 1.21
CA LYS A 108 2.28 4.66 0.44
C LYS A 108 3.12 3.40 0.31
N ASN A 109 4.41 3.55 -0.02
CA ASN A 109 5.32 2.43 -0.19
C ASN A 109 5.48 1.59 1.09
N LEU A 110 5.71 2.26 2.23
CA LEU A 110 5.78 1.63 3.54
C LEU A 110 4.47 0.93 3.92
N THR A 111 3.34 1.57 3.63
CA THR A 111 2.01 1.00 3.91
C THR A 111 1.78 -0.28 3.11
N ILE A 112 2.16 -0.29 1.82
CA ILE A 112 2.09 -1.49 0.97
C ILE A 112 3.01 -2.60 1.48
N ILE A 113 4.18 -2.28 2.05
CA ILE A 113 5.06 -3.27 2.67
C ILE A 113 4.39 -3.92 3.88
N GLU A 114 3.73 -3.14 4.75
CA GLU A 114 2.98 -3.69 5.89
C GLU A 114 1.84 -4.60 5.42
N ILE A 115 1.08 -4.20 4.39
CA ILE A 115 0.02 -5.05 3.80
C ILE A 115 0.61 -6.32 3.19
N LYS A 116 1.74 -6.23 2.49
CA LYS A 116 2.46 -7.39 1.96
C LYS A 116 2.79 -8.38 3.06
N HIS A 117 3.29 -7.91 4.20
CA HIS A 117 3.61 -8.77 5.34
C HIS A 117 2.35 -9.44 5.91
N LEU A 118 1.23 -8.74 5.98
CA LEU A 118 -0.05 -9.32 6.39
C LEU A 118 -0.51 -10.42 5.42
N LEU A 119 -0.39 -10.21 4.11
CA LEU A 119 -0.74 -11.22 3.10
C LEU A 119 0.15 -12.46 3.15
N GLN A 120 1.44 -12.28 3.47
CA GLN A 120 2.37 -13.41 3.65
C GLN A 120 1.93 -14.36 4.77
N ASN A 121 1.30 -13.84 5.83
CA ASN A 121 0.74 -14.68 6.90
C ASN A 121 -0.40 -15.59 6.41
N TYR A 122 -1.06 -15.20 5.31
CA TYR A 122 -2.09 -16.00 4.63
C TYR A 122 -1.55 -16.83 3.46
N GLY A 123 -0.23 -16.90 3.27
CA GLY A 123 0.40 -17.60 2.15
C GLY A 123 0.11 -16.95 0.79
N ARG A 124 -0.26 -15.66 0.78
CA ARG A 124 -0.55 -14.88 -0.43
C ARG A 124 0.55 -13.87 -0.72
N SER A 125 0.64 -13.48 -1.98
CA SER A 125 1.54 -12.45 -2.48
C SER A 125 0.73 -11.28 -3.03
N LEU A 126 1.28 -10.07 -2.95
CA LEU A 126 0.71 -8.92 -3.67
C LEU A 126 0.59 -9.17 -5.19
N ARG A 127 1.44 -10.05 -5.73
CA ARG A 127 1.43 -10.50 -7.15
C ARG A 127 0.15 -11.21 -7.53
N ASP A 128 -0.58 -11.75 -6.56
CA ASP A 128 -1.83 -12.46 -6.79
C ASP A 128 -3.00 -11.48 -7.06
N TYR A 129 -2.80 -10.19 -6.78
CA TYR A 129 -3.84 -9.16 -6.81
C TYR A 129 -3.57 -8.07 -7.83
N HIS A 130 -3.33 -8.43 -9.10
CA HIS A 130 -3.20 -7.40 -10.15
C HIS A 130 -4.53 -6.63 -10.35
N PRO A 131 -4.49 -5.29 -10.52
CA PRO A 131 -3.32 -4.41 -10.72
C PRO A 131 -2.86 -3.61 -9.47
N MET A 132 -2.96 -4.15 -8.26
CA MET A 132 -2.57 -3.46 -7.01
C MET A 132 -1.10 -2.99 -7.04
N PRO A 133 -0.76 -1.79 -6.54
CA PRO A 133 0.63 -1.29 -6.51
C PRO A 133 1.60 -2.21 -5.79
N PHE A 134 2.85 -2.22 -6.26
CA PHE A 134 3.94 -2.95 -5.63
C PHE A 134 4.86 -2.00 -4.87
N PRO A 135 5.49 -2.47 -3.78
CA PRO A 135 6.54 -1.70 -3.14
C PRO A 135 7.64 -1.34 -4.15
N ARG A 136 8.02 -0.06 -4.21
CA ARG A 136 9.11 0.43 -5.05
C ARG A 136 10.42 0.46 -4.25
N GLY A 137 11.49 -0.03 -4.87
CA GLY A 137 12.86 0.06 -4.34
C GLY A 137 13.16 -0.87 -3.14
N HIS A 138 14.38 -0.72 -2.60
CA HIS A 138 14.87 -1.45 -1.41
C HIS A 138 14.48 -0.77 -0.09
N LEU A 139 13.48 0.11 -0.11
CA LEU A 139 13.03 0.86 1.06
C LEU A 139 12.37 -0.12 2.02
N THR A 140 13.11 -0.60 3.02
CA THR A 140 12.52 -1.31 4.15
C THR A 140 12.15 -0.29 5.22
N PRO A 141 11.21 -0.62 6.13
CA PRO A 141 10.94 0.20 7.32
C PRO A 141 12.20 0.59 8.11
N ARG A 142 13.30 -0.18 7.99
CA ARG A 142 14.58 0.12 8.66
C ARG A 142 15.60 0.85 7.80
N THR A 143 15.40 0.95 6.49
CA THR A 143 16.42 1.45 5.56
C THR A 143 16.16 2.88 5.10
N ILE A 144 14.91 3.36 5.15
CA ILE A 144 14.57 4.72 4.72
C ILE A 144 15.39 5.71 5.53
N ASN A 145 16.23 6.48 4.86
CA ASN A 145 17.04 7.53 5.46
C ASN A 145 17.94 7.09 6.61
N ARG A 146 18.28 5.81 6.79
CA ARG A 146 19.26 5.42 7.83
C ARG A 146 20.62 6.06 7.59
N LEU A 147 21.11 6.04 6.34
CA LEU A 147 22.36 6.71 5.98
C LEU A 147 22.25 8.24 6.15
N MET A 148 21.15 8.86 5.73
CA MET A 148 20.95 10.31 5.92
C MET A 148 20.74 10.70 7.41
N ALA A 149 20.11 9.84 8.20
CA ALA A 149 19.91 10.04 9.64
C ALA A 149 21.20 9.75 10.43
N GLU A 150 22.05 8.83 9.98
CA GLU A 150 23.41 8.63 10.50
C GLU A 150 24.28 9.87 10.21
N GLU A 151 24.22 10.43 9.00
CA GLU A 151 24.91 11.68 8.63
C GLU A 151 24.39 12.93 9.38
N LEU A 152 23.08 12.99 9.66
CA LEU A 152 22.46 14.09 10.44
C LEU A 152 22.61 13.93 11.97
N ARG A 153 22.84 12.70 12.46
CA ARG A 153 23.20 12.42 13.87
C ARG A 153 24.63 12.83 14.20
N TYR A 154 25.42 13.19 13.20
CA TYR A 154 26.78 13.63 13.38
C TYR A 154 26.83 14.89 14.24
N ASN A 155 27.38 14.77 15.46
CA ASN A 155 27.59 15.90 16.35
C ASN A 155 28.73 16.76 15.78
N LYS A 156 28.36 17.77 14.98
CA LYS A 156 29.30 18.67 14.29
C LYS A 156 30.26 19.35 15.27
N GLU A 157 29.82 19.58 16.49
CA GLU A 157 30.60 20.26 17.53
C GLU A 157 31.65 19.34 18.15
N GLU A 158 31.28 18.08 18.40
CA GLU A 158 32.21 17.05 18.86
C GLU A 158 33.30 16.75 17.83
N MET A 159 32.93 16.71 16.55
CA MET A 159 33.89 16.51 15.46
C MET A 159 34.77 17.72 15.17
N LYS A 160 34.25 18.94 15.37
CA LYS A 160 35.07 20.15 15.35
C LYS A 160 36.09 20.14 16.48
N ASN A 161 35.68 19.77 17.69
CA ASN A 161 36.60 19.66 18.83
C ASN A 161 37.66 18.58 18.62
N LEU A 162 37.28 17.45 18.00
CA LEU A 162 38.20 16.36 17.68
C LEU A 162 39.21 16.79 16.58
N HIS A 163 38.74 17.53 15.58
CA HIS A 163 39.58 18.13 14.54
C HIS A 163 40.59 19.13 15.12
N ASP A 164 40.13 20.08 15.94
CA ASP A 164 40.97 21.09 16.58
C ASP A 164 42.01 20.42 17.52
N SER A 165 41.61 19.37 18.24
CA SER A 165 42.52 18.58 19.07
C SER A 165 43.59 17.84 18.25
N LEU A 166 43.24 17.26 17.11
CA LEU A 166 44.19 16.55 16.24
C LEU A 166 45.16 17.51 15.54
N ILE A 167 44.69 18.69 15.11
CA ILE A 167 45.56 19.73 14.54
C ILE A 167 46.53 20.28 15.59
N SER A 168 46.10 20.44 16.84
CA SER A 168 46.98 20.91 17.92
C SER A 168 48.11 19.91 18.30
N LYS A 169 48.01 18.66 17.85
CA LYS A 169 48.97 17.58 18.10
C LYS A 169 49.90 17.30 16.91
N LEU A 170 49.74 18.01 15.80
CA LEU A 170 50.62 18.01 14.63
C LEU A 170 51.67 19.13 14.76
#